data_AF-A0A6N9LAB8-F1
#
_entry.id   AF-A0A6N9LAB8-F1
#
_cell.length_a   1.000
_cell.length_b   1.000
_cell.length_c   1.000
_cell.angle_alpha   90.00
_cell.angle_beta   90.00
_cell.angle_gamma   90.00
#
_symmetry.space_group_name_H-M   'P 1'
#
loop_
_entity.id
_entity.type
_entity.pdbx_description
1 polymer ?
#
loop_
_entity_poly.entity_id
_entity_poly.type
_entity_poly.pdbx_seq_one_letter_code
_entity_poly.pdbx_strand_id
1 'polypeptide(L)'
;MNEYFLIKQRNMEEELACVDETAPIWKYYHQEEDAIMNICMENFISCFLQGKALVIETPVSTWKIITNGQKKSMFLYHRNEMETDEIDNPNALIPNYHSQSCRRNTIVEYLEYIIAHDFYREKNPVKYSAKSKPNSQKGTKRHKKEMKKAKARKKRYETKRVMDLIDQLGQENIEK
;
A
#
# COMPACT_ATOMS: atom_id res chain seq x y z
N MET A 1 23.87 -20.46 13.24
CA MET A 1 22.92 -20.33 12.13
C MET A 1 21.57 -20.04 12.76
N ASN A 2 21.02 -18.84 12.53
CA ASN A 2 20.01 -18.25 13.41
C ASN A 2 18.63 -18.85 13.13
N GLU A 3 18.05 -19.51 14.14
CA GLU A 3 16.78 -20.25 14.06
C GLU A 3 15.61 -19.37 13.60
N TYR A 4 15.70 -18.06 13.86
CA TYR A 4 14.78 -17.03 13.37
C TYR A 4 14.72 -16.92 11.84
N PHE A 5 15.85 -17.13 11.16
CA PHE A 5 15.93 -17.04 9.69
C PHE A 5 15.20 -18.23 9.02
N LEU A 6 15.34 -19.42 9.61
CA LEU A 6 14.70 -20.64 9.14
C LEU A 6 13.18 -20.64 9.40
N ILE A 7 12.73 -20.11 10.54
CA ILE A 7 11.30 -19.98 10.86
C ILE A 7 10.63 -18.96 9.92
N LYS A 8 11.31 -17.87 9.56
CA LYS A 8 10.79 -16.88 8.60
C LYS A 8 10.75 -17.44 7.18
N GLN A 9 11.73 -18.25 6.76
CA GLN A 9 11.69 -18.96 5.47
C GLN A 9 10.53 -19.97 5.41
N ARG A 10 10.32 -20.77 6.46
CA ARG A 10 9.22 -21.75 6.52
C ARG A 10 7.83 -21.12 6.54
N ASN A 11 7.66 -19.99 7.22
CA ASN A 11 6.37 -19.30 7.26
C ASN A 11 6.08 -18.50 5.97
N MET A 12 7.11 -18.08 5.22
CA MET A 12 6.90 -17.52 3.87
C MET A 12 6.48 -18.60 2.86
N GLU A 13 6.94 -19.85 3.01
CA GLU A 13 6.51 -20.97 2.15
C GLU A 13 5.01 -21.33 2.35
N GLU A 14 4.42 -21.06 3.51
CA GLU A 14 2.99 -21.34 3.78
C GLU A 14 2.02 -20.23 3.31
N GLU A 15 2.50 -19.00 3.04
CA GLU A 15 1.68 -17.90 2.48
C GLU A 15 1.96 -17.58 0.98
N LEU A 16 2.93 -18.26 0.35
CA LEU A 16 3.24 -18.13 -1.07
C LEU A 16 2.88 -19.40 -1.85
N ALA A 17 1.97 -19.30 -2.83
CA ALA A 17 2.21 -19.77 -4.21
C ALA A 17 0.91 -19.81 -5.03
N CYS A 18 0.47 -18.65 -5.50
CA CYS A 18 -0.03 -18.58 -6.87
C CYS A 18 0.71 -17.42 -7.51
N VAL A 19 1.96 -17.67 -7.88
CA VAL A 19 2.73 -16.75 -8.71
C VAL A 19 2.07 -16.73 -10.08
N ASP A 20 1.77 -15.54 -10.59
CA ASP A 20 1.31 -15.41 -11.97
C ASP A 20 2.54 -15.21 -12.88
N GLU A 21 3.07 -16.32 -13.39
CA GLU A 21 4.21 -16.32 -14.33
C GLU A 21 3.91 -15.59 -15.65
N THR A 22 2.63 -15.34 -15.95
CA THR A 22 2.22 -14.56 -17.12
C THR A 22 2.28 -13.05 -16.87
N ALA A 23 2.42 -12.62 -15.62
CA ALA A 23 2.45 -11.22 -15.25
C ALA A 23 3.73 -10.53 -15.77
N PRO A 24 3.65 -9.29 -16.29
CA PRO A 24 4.82 -8.56 -16.76
C PRO A 24 5.90 -8.38 -15.70
N ILE A 25 5.52 -8.28 -14.42
CA ILE A 25 6.45 -8.10 -13.31
C ILE A 25 7.42 -9.28 -13.16
N TRP A 26 6.98 -10.50 -13.49
CA TRP A 26 7.81 -11.70 -13.44
C TRP A 26 9.02 -11.58 -14.37
N LYS A 27 8.78 -11.09 -15.59
CA LYS A 27 9.84 -10.87 -16.59
C LYS A 27 10.84 -9.80 -16.16
N TYR A 28 10.36 -8.70 -15.57
CA TYR A 28 11.25 -7.66 -15.05
C TYR A 28 12.11 -8.16 -13.90
N TYR A 29 11.54 -8.96 -13.00
CA TYR A 29 12.28 -9.53 -11.88
C TYR A 29 13.40 -10.46 -12.35
N HIS A 30 13.12 -11.44 -13.21
CA HIS A 30 14.14 -12.35 -13.71
C HIS A 30 15.21 -11.67 -14.59
N GLN A 31 14.89 -10.55 -15.22
CA GLN A 31 15.88 -9.80 -15.99
C GLN A 31 16.92 -9.11 -15.10
N GLU A 32 16.54 -8.72 -13.88
CA GLU A 32 17.38 -7.97 -12.94
C GLU A 32 17.72 -8.78 -11.68
N GLU A 33 17.51 -10.10 -11.69
CA GLU A 33 17.51 -10.96 -10.49
C GLU A 33 18.82 -10.91 -9.71
N ASP A 34 19.96 -11.02 -10.40
CA ASP A 34 21.28 -10.95 -9.76
C ASP A 34 21.52 -9.59 -9.06
N ALA A 35 21.09 -8.50 -9.70
CA ALA A 35 21.24 -7.16 -9.15
C ALA A 35 20.31 -6.94 -7.95
N ILE A 36 19.07 -7.44 -8.03
CA ILE A 36 18.09 -7.40 -6.93
C ILE A 36 18.63 -8.19 -5.74
N MET A 37 19.13 -9.41 -5.96
CA MET A 37 19.65 -10.27 -4.91
C MET A 37 20.85 -9.64 -4.20
N ASN A 38 21.77 -9.03 -4.95
CA ASN A 38 22.92 -8.31 -4.37
C ASN A 38 22.45 -7.17 -3.45
N ILE A 39 21.51 -6.33 -3.90
CA ILE A 39 20.97 -5.23 -3.10
C ILE A 39 20.25 -5.75 -1.85
N CYS A 40 19.49 -6.84 -1.99
CA CYS A 40 18.79 -7.50 -0.88
C CYS A 40 19.76 -7.98 0.20
N MET A 41 20.85 -8.63 -0.19
CA MET A 41 21.89 -9.10 0.72
C MET A 41 22.62 -7.95 1.41
N GLU A 42 22.94 -6.88 0.70
CA GLU A 42 23.68 -5.74 1.24
C GLU A 42 22.84 -4.90 2.23
N ASN A 43 21.52 -4.79 2.01
CA ASN A 43 20.65 -3.84 2.72
C ASN A 43 19.63 -4.50 3.66
N PHE A 44 19.72 -5.83 3.87
CA PHE A 44 18.75 -6.61 4.65
C PHE A 44 17.29 -6.44 4.17
N ILE A 45 17.10 -6.39 2.86
CA ILE A 45 15.80 -6.24 2.21
C ILE A 45 15.36 -7.62 1.70
N SER A 46 14.10 -7.97 1.90
CA SER A 46 13.50 -9.18 1.33
C SER A 46 12.61 -8.80 0.15
N CYS A 47 12.83 -9.42 -1.01
CA CYS A 47 11.99 -9.26 -2.19
C CYS A 47 11.39 -10.61 -2.59
N PHE A 48 10.08 -10.67 -2.82
CA PHE A 48 9.42 -11.90 -3.26
C PHE A 48 8.17 -11.60 -4.11
N LEU A 49 7.86 -12.51 -5.03
CA LEU A 49 6.74 -12.36 -5.95
C LEU A 49 5.48 -12.97 -5.34
N GLN A 50 4.41 -12.18 -5.28
CA GLN A 50 3.11 -12.59 -4.75
C GLN A 50 2.01 -12.25 -5.75
N GLY A 51 1.47 -13.26 -6.44
CA GLY A 51 0.47 -13.06 -7.49
C GLY A 51 1.02 -12.24 -8.66
N LYS A 52 0.44 -11.05 -8.87
CA LYS A 52 0.82 -10.09 -9.92
C LYS A 52 1.69 -8.94 -9.40
N ALA A 53 2.18 -9.03 -8.17
CA ALA A 53 2.92 -7.98 -7.50
C ALA A 53 4.28 -8.50 -7.00
N LEU A 54 5.27 -7.61 -6.99
CA LEU A 54 6.52 -7.81 -6.28
C LEU A 54 6.39 -7.16 -4.89
N VAL A 55 6.53 -7.93 -3.84
CA VAL A 55 6.51 -7.47 -2.45
C VAL A 55 7.93 -7.24 -2.00
N ILE A 56 8.16 -6.11 -1.34
CA ILE A 56 9.47 -5.71 -0.84
C ILE A 56 9.29 -5.37 0.65
N GLU A 57 10.02 -6.07 1.49
CA GLU A 57 10.05 -5.85 2.94
C GLU A 57 11.41 -5.33 3.33
N THR A 58 11.43 -4.14 3.95
CA THR A 58 12.62 -3.61 4.61
C THR A 58 12.42 -3.72 6.13
N PRO A 59 13.48 -3.50 6.93
CA PRO A 59 13.35 -3.46 8.38
C PRO A 59 12.40 -2.35 8.89
N VAL A 60 12.16 -1.31 8.07
CA VAL A 60 11.41 -0.11 8.46
C VAL A 60 10.00 -0.13 7.85
N SER A 61 9.83 -0.62 6.63
CA SER A 61 8.61 -0.43 5.86
C SER A 61 8.33 -1.60 4.91
N THR A 62 7.09 -1.66 4.42
CA THR A 62 6.65 -2.68 3.45
C THR A 62 6.17 -2.00 2.18
N TRP A 63 6.56 -2.53 1.03
CA TRP A 63 6.25 -1.98 -0.29
C TRP A 63 5.71 -3.06 -1.23
N LYS A 64 4.98 -2.62 -2.25
CA LYS A 64 4.51 -3.46 -3.35
C LYS A 64 4.71 -2.75 -4.69
N ILE A 65 5.29 -3.45 -5.66
CA ILE A 65 5.38 -2.99 -7.04
C ILE A 65 4.37 -3.74 -7.89
N ILE A 66 3.54 -3.00 -8.62
CA ILE A 66 2.55 -3.55 -9.54
C ILE A 66 2.79 -2.99 -10.94
N THR A 67 2.66 -3.83 -11.96
CA THR A 67 2.67 -3.41 -13.35
C THR A 67 1.26 -3.11 -13.83
N ASN A 68 1.05 -1.95 -14.44
CA ASN A 68 -0.21 -1.69 -15.15
C ASN A 68 -0.14 -2.37 -16.53
N GLY A 69 -0.94 -3.43 -16.71
CA GLY A 69 -0.94 -4.27 -17.91
C GLY A 69 -1.15 -3.54 -19.24
N GLN A 70 -1.63 -2.29 -19.23
CA GLN A 70 -1.83 -1.51 -20.45
C GLN A 70 -0.65 -0.61 -20.86
N LYS A 71 0.26 -0.24 -19.94
CA LYS A 71 1.26 0.83 -20.20
C LYS A 71 2.73 0.48 -19.93
N LYS A 72 3.07 -0.80 -19.66
CA LYS A 72 4.42 -1.21 -19.22
C LYS A 72 4.98 -0.35 -18.06
N SER A 73 4.11 0.35 -17.35
CA SER A 73 4.49 1.30 -16.31
C SER A 73 4.35 0.62 -14.96
N MET A 74 5.42 0.64 -14.19
CA MET A 74 5.43 0.18 -12.81
C MET A 74 4.88 1.26 -11.88
N PHE A 75 4.23 0.79 -10.82
CA PHE A 75 3.68 1.62 -9.76
C PHE A 75 4.20 1.08 -8.44
N LEU A 76 4.76 1.98 -7.64
CA LEU A 76 5.20 1.68 -6.29
C LEU A 76 4.08 2.03 -5.30
N TYR A 77 3.82 1.09 -4.40
CA TYR A 77 2.88 1.24 -3.30
C TYR A 77 3.63 1.08 -1.99
N HIS A 78 3.39 2.00 -1.06
CA HIS A 78 3.95 1.99 0.29
C HIS A 78 2.86 1.59 1.28
N ARG A 79 3.16 0.68 2.20
CA ARG A 79 2.24 0.32 3.28
C ARG A 79 2.14 1.47 4.27
N ASN A 80 0.93 1.74 4.75
CA ASN A 80 0.74 2.70 5.82
C ASN A 80 1.24 2.07 7.13
N GLU A 81 2.18 2.74 7.80
CA GLU A 81 2.64 2.39 9.15
C GLU A 81 1.57 2.67 10.23
N MET A 82 0.47 3.34 9.87
CA MET A 82 -0.61 3.67 10.78
C MET A 82 -1.57 2.48 10.83
N GLU A 83 -1.51 1.69 11.90
CA GLU A 83 -2.67 0.93 12.39
C GLU A 83 -3.73 1.94 12.87
N THR A 84 -4.36 2.64 11.95
CA THR A 84 -5.65 3.25 12.24
C THR A 84 -6.71 2.19 11.98
N ASP A 85 -7.57 1.94 12.97
CA ASP A 85 -8.78 1.11 12.83
C ASP A 85 -9.71 1.60 11.69
N GLU A 86 -9.43 2.80 11.15
CA GLU A 86 -10.01 3.31 9.93
C GLU A 86 -9.23 2.81 8.71
N ILE A 87 -9.87 1.99 7.88
CA ILE A 87 -9.38 1.65 6.53
C ILE A 87 -9.00 2.95 5.82
N ASP A 88 -7.70 3.15 5.64
CA ASP A 88 -7.16 4.30 4.92
C ASP A 88 -7.65 4.24 3.48
N ASN A 89 -8.74 4.96 3.23
CA ASN A 89 -9.48 5.01 1.98
C ASN A 89 -10.10 3.65 1.54
N PRO A 90 -11.41 3.44 1.73
CA PRO A 90 -12.10 2.24 1.24
C PRO A 90 -12.10 2.07 -0.29
N ASN A 91 -11.62 3.06 -1.04
CA ASN A 91 -11.44 3.00 -2.49
C ASN A 91 -9.97 2.82 -2.92
N ALA A 92 -9.06 2.54 -1.98
CA ALA A 92 -7.67 2.23 -2.33
C ALA A 92 -7.61 0.91 -3.11
N LEU A 93 -6.80 0.87 -4.18
CA LEU A 93 -6.63 -0.34 -4.99
C LEU A 93 -6.06 -1.51 -4.17
N ILE A 94 -5.27 -1.18 -3.15
CA ILE A 94 -4.67 -2.13 -2.21
C ILE A 94 -4.97 -1.60 -0.80
N PRO A 95 -5.76 -2.32 0.02
CA PRO A 95 -6.03 -1.93 1.40
C PRO A 95 -4.72 -1.72 2.19
N ASN A 96 -4.63 -0.65 2.98
CA ASN A 96 -3.46 -0.28 3.79
C ASN A 96 -2.20 0.10 2.99
N TYR A 97 -2.30 0.32 1.68
CA TYR A 97 -1.20 0.84 0.86
C TYR A 97 -1.62 2.11 0.12
N HIS A 98 -0.71 3.08 0.02
CA HIS A 98 -0.87 4.25 -0.84
C HIS A 98 0.10 4.20 -2.02
N SER A 99 -0.34 4.75 -3.15
CA SER A 99 0.53 4.88 -4.32
C SER A 99 1.57 5.97 -4.07
N GLN A 100 2.84 5.58 -4.15
CA GLN A 100 3.95 6.51 -4.06
C GLN A 100 4.12 7.23 -5.40
N SER A 101 4.24 8.56 -5.35
CA SER A 101 4.46 9.39 -6.54
C SER A 101 5.92 9.34 -7.01
N CYS A 102 6.48 8.14 -7.20
CA CYS A 102 7.77 7.93 -7.83
C CYS A 102 7.61 7.01 -9.06
N ARG A 103 8.22 7.41 -10.17
CA ARG A 103 8.21 6.67 -11.42
C ARG A 103 9.62 6.29 -11.76
N ARG A 104 9.87 4.99 -11.84
CA ARG A 104 11.16 4.39 -12.20
C ARG A 104 10.91 3.36 -13.29
N ASN A 105 11.96 3.07 -14.05
CA ASN A 105 11.88 2.18 -15.19
C ASN A 105 12.33 0.76 -14.87
N THR A 106 13.12 0.59 -13.81
CA THR A 106 13.70 -0.68 -13.38
C THR A 106 13.33 -0.99 -11.93
N ILE A 107 13.43 -2.26 -11.53
CA ILE A 107 13.16 -2.67 -10.14
C ILE A 107 14.30 -2.18 -9.25
N VAL A 108 15.55 -2.24 -9.74
CA VAL A 108 16.73 -1.73 -9.03
C VAL A 108 16.57 -0.26 -8.63
N GLU A 109 16.14 0.61 -9.56
CA GLU A 109 15.91 2.03 -9.26
C GLU A 109 14.83 2.24 -8.18
N TYR A 110 13.84 1.34 -8.11
CA TYR A 110 12.85 1.36 -7.04
C TYR A 110 13.45 0.93 -5.70
N LEU A 111 14.32 -0.08 -5.68
CA LEU A 111 15.01 -0.51 -4.46
C LEU A 111 15.93 0.58 -3.91
N GLU A 112 16.72 1.25 -4.75
CA GLU A 112 17.54 2.39 -4.36
C GLU A 112 16.69 3.52 -3.76
N TYR A 113 15.53 3.79 -4.36
CA TYR A 113 14.59 4.77 -3.84
C TYR A 113 14.05 4.37 -2.46
N ILE A 114 13.69 3.10 -2.27
CA ILE A 114 13.19 2.58 -1.00
C ILE A 114 14.25 2.72 0.08
N ILE A 115 15.51 2.34 -0.19
CA ILE A 115 16.64 2.48 0.75
C ILE A 115 16.81 3.95 1.17
N ALA A 116 16.86 4.86 0.21
CA ALA A 116 17.00 6.29 0.48
C ALA A 116 15.80 6.84 1.27
N HIS A 117 14.59 6.37 0.96
CA HIS A 117 13.37 6.75 1.66
C HIS A 117 13.39 6.28 3.12
N ASP A 118 13.75 5.03 3.38
CA ASP A 118 13.77 4.46 4.73
C ASP A 118 14.84 5.12 5.59
N PHE A 119 16.04 5.35 5.03
CA PHE A 119 17.09 6.12 5.70
C PHE A 119 16.64 7.55 6.04
N TYR A 120 15.86 8.18 5.15
CA TYR A 120 15.28 9.49 5.43
C TYR A 120 14.23 9.42 6.56
N ARG A 121 13.39 8.38 6.59
CA ARG A 121 12.35 8.18 7.62
C ARG A 121 12.94 7.93 8.99
N GLU A 122 14.00 7.14 9.07
CA GLU A 122 14.73 6.89 10.32
C GLU A 122 15.31 8.20 10.88
N LYS A 123 15.90 9.04 10.04
CA LYS A 123 16.45 10.35 10.44
C LYS A 123 15.38 11.42 10.71
N ASN A 124 14.20 11.27 10.11
CA ASN A 124 13.09 12.21 10.21
C ASN A 124 11.85 11.45 10.69
N PRO A 125 11.84 10.98 11.95
CA PRO A 125 10.67 10.32 12.50
C PRO A 125 9.49 11.28 12.35
N VAL A 126 8.39 10.76 11.78
CA VAL A 126 7.19 11.55 11.58
C VAL A 126 6.71 11.97 12.96
N LYS A 127 6.97 13.23 13.32
CA LYS A 127 6.43 13.84 14.53
C LYS A 127 4.93 13.98 14.30
N TYR A 128 4.17 12.98 14.75
CA TYR A 128 2.72 13.07 14.80
C TYR A 128 2.39 14.20 15.77
N SER A 129 2.18 15.40 15.21
CA SER A 129 1.62 16.46 16.00
C SER A 129 0.20 16.00 16.31
N ALA A 130 -0.05 15.60 17.55
CA ALA A 130 -1.39 15.57 18.15
C ALA A 130 -2.00 16.99 18.23
N LYS A 131 -1.52 17.94 17.40
CA LYS A 131 -2.17 19.21 17.16
C LYS A 131 -3.40 18.89 16.34
N SER A 132 -4.47 18.54 17.06
CA SER A 132 -5.81 18.88 16.63
C SER A 132 -5.71 20.30 16.05
N LYS A 133 -5.82 20.41 14.73
CA LYS A 133 -5.85 21.72 14.10
C LYS A 133 -6.96 22.47 14.83
N PRO A 134 -6.69 23.64 15.44
CA PRO A 134 -7.71 24.32 16.21
C PRO A 134 -8.95 24.44 15.32
N ASN A 135 -10.11 24.05 15.88
CA ASN A 135 -11.37 24.03 15.15
C ASN A 135 -11.51 25.36 14.40
N SER A 136 -11.79 25.28 13.10
CA SER A 136 -11.85 26.49 12.28
C SER A 136 -12.92 27.43 12.84
N GLN A 137 -12.53 28.66 13.17
CA GLN A 137 -13.45 29.64 13.71
C GLN A 137 -14.61 29.84 12.74
N LYS A 138 -15.85 29.76 13.28
CA LYS A 138 -17.09 29.92 12.52
C LYS A 138 -17.05 31.24 11.75
N GLY A 139 -17.44 31.20 10.48
CA GLY A 139 -17.44 32.37 9.59
C GLY A 139 -16.19 32.52 8.70
N THR A 140 -15.07 31.85 9.03
CA THR A 140 -13.88 31.88 8.16
C THR A 140 -14.09 31.15 6.83
N LYS A 141 -13.33 31.53 5.78
CA LYS A 141 -13.33 30.81 4.49
C LYS A 141 -12.99 29.32 4.68
N ARG A 142 -12.08 29.03 5.63
CA ARG A 142 -11.68 27.67 5.99
C ARG A 142 -12.84 26.88 6.59
N HIS A 143 -13.59 27.46 7.54
CA HIS A 143 -14.78 26.83 8.13
C HIS A 143 -15.85 26.51 7.09
N LYS A 144 -16.16 27.45 6.19
CA LYS A 144 -17.12 27.20 5.09
C LYS A 144 -16.68 26.05 4.19
N LYS A 145 -15.38 25.95 3.89
CA LYS A 145 -14.80 24.87 3.08
C LYS A 145 -14.88 23.51 3.80
N GLU A 146 -14.57 23.48 5.10
CA GLU A 146 -14.67 22.28 5.94
C GLU A 146 -16.12 21.79 6.04
N MET A 147 -17.08 22.69 6.29
CA MET A 147 -18.52 22.36 6.30
C MET A 147 -19.02 21.82 4.96
N LYS A 148 -18.60 22.43 3.84
CA LYS A 148 -18.96 21.94 2.49
C LYS A 148 -18.42 20.53 2.25
N LYS A 149 -17.18 20.25 2.68
CA LYS A 149 -16.58 18.90 2.59
C LYS A 149 -17.30 17.91 3.51
N ALA A 150 -17.62 18.28 4.75
CA ALA A 150 -18.33 17.42 5.68
C ALA A 150 -19.74 17.07 5.16
N LYS A 151 -20.48 18.05 4.62
CA LYS A 151 -21.79 17.81 3.98
C LYS A 151 -21.67 16.87 2.77
N ALA A 152 -20.64 17.04 1.95
CA ALA A 152 -20.40 16.15 0.81
C ALA A 152 -20.05 14.72 1.25
N ARG A 153 -19.24 14.55 2.31
CA ARG A 153 -18.93 13.24 2.90
C ARG A 153 -20.18 12.58 3.47
N LYS A 154 -20.98 13.33 4.24
CA LYS A 154 -22.25 12.84 4.80
C LYS A 154 -23.19 12.35 3.71
N LYS A 155 -23.36 13.13 2.63
CA LYS A 155 -24.19 12.73 1.48
C LYS A 155 -23.70 11.43 0.84
N ARG A 156 -22.39 11.26 0.65
CA ARG A 156 -21.82 10.02 0.09
C ARG A 156 -22.05 8.83 1.00
N TYR A 157 -21.86 9.02 2.31
CA TYR A 157 -22.11 7.97 3.30
C TYR A 157 -23.59 7.58 3.35
N GLU A 158 -24.50 8.55 3.37
CA GLU A 158 -25.95 8.31 3.32
C GLU A 158 -26.35 7.55 2.05
N THR A 159 -25.81 7.94 0.88
CA THR A 159 -26.06 7.25 -0.39
C THR A 159 -25.57 5.81 -0.34
N LYS A 160 -24.34 5.59 0.14
CA LYS A 160 -23.77 4.25 0.28
C LYS A 160 -24.63 3.39 1.21
N ARG A 161 -24.99 3.92 2.39
CA ARG A 161 -25.84 3.23 3.36
C ARG A 161 -27.19 2.81 2.77
N VAL A 162 -27.80 3.64 1.93
CA VAL A 162 -29.06 3.27 1.24
C VAL A 162 -28.83 2.13 0.25
N MET A 163 -27.75 2.17 -0.54
CA MET A 163 -27.42 1.07 -1.46
C MET A 163 -27.16 -0.24 -0.71
N ASP A 164 -26.37 -0.18 0.37
CA ASP A 164 -26.08 -1.35 1.22
C ASP A 164 -27.38 -1.95 1.80
N LEU A 165 -28.35 -1.11 2.20
CA LEU A 165 -29.67 -1.56 2.68
C LEU A 165 -30.53 -2.18 1.56
N ILE A 166 -30.48 -1.64 0.35
CA ILE A 166 -31.20 -2.20 -0.81
C ILE A 166 -30.64 -3.58 -1.15
N ASP A 167 -29.31 -3.72 -1.15
CA ASP A 167 -28.64 -4.99 -1.44
C ASP A 167 -29.00 -6.05 -0.40
N GLN A 168 -29.02 -5.69 0.88
CA GLN A 168 -29.43 -6.60 1.97
C GLN A 168 -30.90 -7.07 1.81
N LEU A 169 -31.82 -6.15 1.52
CA LEU A 169 -33.23 -6.50 1.29
C LEU A 169 -33.44 -7.31 0.01
N GLY A 170 -32.61 -7.08 -1.02
CA GLY A 170 -32.62 -7.88 -2.24
C GLY A 170 -32.23 -9.33 -1.97
N GLN A 171 -31.19 -9.56 -1.15
CA GLN A 171 -30.74 -10.89 -0.76
C GLN A 171 -31.78 -11.64 0.09
N GLU A 172 -32.37 -10.99 1.09
CA GLU A 172 -33.40 -11.59 1.96
C GLU A 172 -34.69 -12.01 1.21
N ASN A 173 -34.98 -11.40 0.05
CA ASN A 173 -36.13 -11.76 -0.79
C ASN A 173 -35.82 -12.84 -1.85
N ILE A 174 -34.55 -13.18 -2.06
CA ILE A 174 -34.13 -14.28 -2.96
C ILE A 174 -33.99 -15.59 -2.18
N GLU A 175 -33.74 -15.53 -0.87
CA GLU A 175 -33.61 -16.68 0.03
C GLU A 175 -34.95 -17.19 0.63
N LYS A 176 -36.09 -16.65 0.17
CA LYS A 176 -37.45 -17.13 0.50
C LYS A 176 -38.13 -17.72 -0.73
#